data_AF-A0AAD5BZG1-F1
#
_entry.id   AF-A0AAD5BZG1-F1
#
_cell.length_a   1.000
_cell.length_b   1.000
_cell.length_c   1.000
_cell.angle_alpha   90.00
_cell.angle_beta   90.00
_cell.angle_gamma   90.00
#
_symmetry.space_group_name_H-M   'P 1'
#
loop_
_entity.id
_entity.type
_entity.pdbx_description
1 polymer ?
#
loop_
_entity_poly.entity_id
_entity_poly.type
_entity_poly.pdbx_seq_one_letter_code
_entity_poly.pdbx_strand_id
1 'polypeptide(L)'
;MKPLSVLAAALGMHYVFAESWAPEYGNAVLSKWPIKRSKVQKIFDDSDFRNVLKATIDVPQTGEVDFHCTLLDHLDEKWRMKQIKAIIESNERPHILAGGINSLDETDYSSERWTDIVKYYEEMGKPTPKVEVMKYLKSKQYTDAKDFAGECESVVIIAKGQNVQGTCKYGTRVDYILVSPDSPYKFVPGSYMVLSSKGTSDHHIVKVEVTKVDEPIQQPYVRRHRHPKQKVVKITNSNPSKGAWKLQTLDR
;
A
#
# COMPACT_ATOMS: atom_id res chain seq x y z
N MET A 1 4.60 -19.29 -16.58
CA MET A 1 3.90 -18.10 -17.14
C MET A 1 4.75 -17.36 -18.18
N LYS A 2 4.78 -17.84 -19.44
CA LYS A 2 5.55 -17.22 -20.53
C LYS A 2 5.17 -15.75 -20.84
N PRO A 3 3.87 -15.35 -20.83
CA PRO A 3 3.50 -13.97 -21.13
C PRO A 3 4.07 -12.95 -20.13
N LEU A 4 3.97 -13.25 -18.83
CA LEU A 4 4.47 -12.37 -17.76
C LEU A 4 5.98 -12.20 -17.82
N SER A 5 6.74 -13.29 -18.00
CA SER A 5 8.19 -13.23 -18.10
C SER A 5 8.65 -12.48 -19.35
N VAL A 6 7.94 -12.62 -20.47
CA VAL A 6 8.22 -11.88 -21.71
C VAL A 6 7.95 -10.39 -21.53
N LEU A 7 6.83 -10.03 -20.89
CA LEU A 7 6.51 -8.64 -20.56
C LEU A 7 7.57 -8.01 -19.65
N ALA A 8 7.96 -8.70 -18.58
CA ALA A 8 8.98 -8.23 -17.66
C ALA A 8 10.33 -8.03 -18.37
N ALA A 9 10.75 -8.98 -19.21
CA ALA A 9 11.98 -8.86 -20.00
C ALA A 9 11.91 -7.69 -21.00
N ALA A 10 10.80 -7.53 -21.72
CA ALA A 10 10.61 -6.46 -22.69
C ALA A 10 10.63 -5.06 -22.04
N LEU A 11 10.17 -4.94 -20.79
CA LEU A 11 10.16 -3.70 -20.02
C LEU A 11 11.41 -3.50 -19.15
N GLY A 12 12.34 -4.47 -19.13
CA GLY A 12 13.52 -4.44 -18.26
C GLY A 12 13.17 -4.43 -16.77
N MET A 13 12.10 -5.15 -16.37
CA MET A 13 11.57 -5.18 -15.02
C MET A 13 11.91 -6.48 -14.28
N HIS A 14 12.09 -6.35 -12.96
CA HIS A 14 12.02 -7.46 -12.03
C HIS A 14 10.57 -7.88 -11.83
N TYR A 15 10.31 -9.16 -11.59
CA TYR A 15 8.95 -9.61 -11.28
C TYR A 15 8.93 -10.77 -10.29
N VAL A 16 7.82 -10.85 -9.56
CA VAL A 16 7.44 -12.02 -8.75
C VAL A 16 5.99 -12.38 -9.08
N PHE A 17 5.67 -13.67 -8.97
CA PHE A 17 4.36 -14.22 -9.34
C PHE A 17 3.95 -15.27 -8.31
N ALA A 18 2.65 -15.32 -8.02
CA ALA A 18 2.03 -16.36 -7.21
C ALA A 18 0.69 -16.77 -7.83
N GLU A 19 0.52 -18.07 -8.08
CA GLU A 19 -0.76 -18.62 -8.53
C GLU A 19 -1.85 -18.31 -7.50
N SER A 20 -3.04 -17.94 -7.97
CA SER A 20 -4.18 -17.48 -7.17
C SER A 20 -5.46 -17.79 -7.94
N TRP A 21 -6.52 -18.19 -7.24
CA TRP A 21 -7.85 -18.50 -7.78
C TRP A 21 -7.94 -19.71 -8.75
N ALA A 22 -7.00 -19.85 -9.69
CA ALA A 22 -6.94 -20.97 -10.62
C ALA A 22 -5.48 -21.22 -11.08
N PRO A 23 -5.13 -22.45 -11.52
CA PRO A 23 -3.81 -22.74 -12.09
C PRO A 23 -3.47 -21.78 -13.24
N GLU A 24 -2.22 -21.30 -13.31
CA GLU A 24 -1.77 -20.29 -14.28
C GLU A 24 -2.40 -18.89 -14.17
N TYR A 25 -3.40 -18.69 -13.30
CA TYR A 25 -3.90 -17.36 -12.93
C TYR A 25 -3.26 -16.95 -11.60
N GLY A 26 -3.01 -15.66 -11.39
CA GLY A 26 -2.26 -15.26 -10.21
C GLY A 26 -2.07 -13.78 -10.02
N ASN A 27 -1.49 -13.46 -8.85
CA ASN A 27 -1.01 -12.13 -8.53
C ASN A 27 0.41 -11.99 -9.07
N ALA A 28 0.72 -10.82 -9.64
CA ALA A 28 2.06 -10.49 -10.11
C ALA A 28 2.44 -9.08 -9.67
N VAL A 29 3.70 -8.89 -9.30
CA VAL A 29 4.30 -7.57 -9.07
C VAL A 29 5.47 -7.43 -10.04
N LEU A 30 5.43 -6.40 -10.89
CA LEU A 30 6.55 -6.01 -11.75
C LEU A 30 7.11 -4.68 -11.26
N SER A 31 8.44 -4.54 -11.28
CA SER A 31 9.13 -3.35 -10.78
C SER A 31 10.34 -3.02 -11.65
N LYS A 32 10.54 -1.74 -11.95
CA LYS A 32 11.79 -1.24 -12.57
C LYS A 32 13.00 -1.39 -11.64
N TRP A 33 12.77 -1.53 -10.35
CA TRP A 33 13.82 -1.64 -9.33
C TRP A 33 13.82 -3.01 -8.64
N PRO A 34 14.94 -3.42 -8.01
CA PRO A 34 15.06 -4.74 -7.43
C PRO A 34 13.97 -5.07 -6.40
N ILE A 35 13.40 -6.27 -6.51
CA ILE A 35 12.50 -6.84 -5.51
C ILE A 35 13.37 -7.61 -4.51
N LYS A 36 13.62 -7.04 -3.33
CA LYS A 36 14.54 -7.62 -2.32
C LYS A 36 13.96 -8.84 -1.65
N ARG A 37 12.66 -8.81 -1.39
CA ARG A 37 11.92 -9.85 -0.66
C ARG A 37 10.54 -10.00 -1.29
N SER A 38 10.05 -11.22 -1.32
CA SER A 38 8.65 -11.50 -1.63
C SER A 38 8.12 -12.60 -0.72
N LYS A 39 6.83 -12.55 -0.42
CA LYS A 39 6.12 -13.54 0.39
C LYS A 39 4.71 -13.73 -0.14
N VAL A 40 4.33 -14.98 -0.34
CA VAL A 40 2.94 -15.35 -0.62
C VAL A 40 2.28 -15.68 0.70
N GLN A 41 1.15 -15.04 0.99
CA GLN A 41 0.29 -15.40 2.11
C GLN A 41 -1.06 -15.85 1.58
N LYS A 42 -1.41 -17.10 1.88
CA LYS A 42 -2.75 -17.63 1.64
C LYS A 42 -3.78 -16.88 2.49
N ILE A 43 -4.90 -16.49 1.88
CA ILE A 43 -5.98 -15.73 2.53
C ILE A 43 -7.34 -16.45 2.43
N PHE A 44 -7.33 -17.70 1.96
CA PHE A 44 -8.48 -18.60 1.90
C PHE A 44 -8.18 -19.91 2.64
N ASP A 45 -9.17 -20.78 2.76
CA ASP A 45 -8.98 -22.16 3.23
C ASP A 45 -8.37 -23.08 2.17
N ASP A 46 -8.29 -24.38 2.45
CA ASP A 46 -7.66 -25.39 1.58
C ASP A 46 -8.40 -25.71 0.28
N SER A 47 -9.56 -25.09 0.04
CA SER A 47 -10.31 -25.23 -1.21
C SER A 47 -9.98 -24.19 -2.28
N ASP A 48 -9.25 -23.11 -1.96
CA ASP A 48 -8.88 -22.06 -2.92
C ASP A 48 -7.41 -21.59 -2.68
N PHE A 49 -6.76 -21.17 -3.76
CA PHE A 49 -5.37 -20.71 -3.79
C PHE A 49 -5.21 -19.19 -3.62
N ARG A 50 -6.33 -18.47 -3.42
CA ARG A 50 -6.30 -17.02 -3.22
C ARG A 50 -5.31 -16.61 -2.14
N ASN A 51 -4.48 -15.65 -2.51
CA ASN A 51 -3.40 -15.12 -1.70
C ASN A 51 -3.28 -13.61 -1.84
N VAL A 52 -2.51 -13.03 -0.93
CA VAL A 52 -1.84 -11.73 -1.13
C VAL A 52 -0.36 -12.00 -1.42
N LEU A 53 0.13 -11.41 -2.51
CA LEU A 53 1.54 -11.40 -2.88
C LEU A 53 2.18 -10.12 -2.33
N LYS A 54 3.01 -10.26 -1.31
CA LYS A 54 3.74 -9.17 -0.67
C LYS A 54 5.13 -9.05 -1.28
N ALA A 55 5.53 -7.86 -1.70
CA ALA A 55 6.85 -7.59 -2.27
C ALA A 55 7.46 -6.34 -1.63
N THR A 56 8.73 -6.43 -1.23
CA THR A 56 9.53 -5.26 -0.83
C THR A 56 10.41 -4.85 -2.01
N ILE A 57 10.25 -3.63 -2.49
CA ILE A 57 10.96 -3.05 -3.63
C ILE A 57 12.00 -2.05 -3.12
N ASP A 58 13.24 -2.12 -3.61
CA ASP A 58 14.30 -1.14 -3.29
C ASP A 58 14.26 0.03 -4.26
N VAL A 59 13.57 1.12 -3.88
CA VAL A 59 13.41 2.28 -4.75
C VAL A 59 14.55 3.26 -4.49
N PRO A 60 15.35 3.66 -5.52
CA PRO A 60 16.43 4.63 -5.36
C PRO A 60 15.95 5.91 -4.66
N GLN A 61 16.76 6.40 -3.72
CA GLN A 61 16.51 7.60 -2.91
C GLN A 61 15.29 7.53 -1.96
N THR A 62 14.35 6.62 -2.19
CA THR A 62 13.14 6.38 -1.40
C THR A 62 13.32 5.25 -0.37
N GLY A 63 14.25 4.33 -0.64
CA GLY A 63 14.47 3.11 0.13
C GLY A 63 13.39 2.05 -0.09
N GLU A 64 13.19 1.19 0.91
CA GLU A 64 12.24 0.07 0.80
C GLU A 64 10.78 0.56 0.72
N VAL A 65 10.03 0.01 -0.23
CA VAL A 65 8.58 0.17 -0.40
C VAL A 65 7.93 -1.20 -0.34
N ASP A 66 6.97 -1.37 0.56
CA ASP A 66 6.19 -2.61 0.73
C ASP A 66 4.88 -2.53 -0.08
N PHE A 67 4.73 -3.43 -1.05
CA PHE A 67 3.61 -3.50 -1.98
C PHE A 67 2.90 -4.85 -1.90
N HIS A 68 1.59 -4.83 -1.68
CA HIS A 68 0.74 -6.01 -1.54
C HIS A 68 -0.25 -6.09 -2.72
N CYS A 69 -0.12 -7.12 -3.53
CA CYS A 69 -1.00 -7.40 -4.68
C CYS A 69 -1.98 -8.52 -4.32
N THR A 70 -3.28 -8.31 -4.55
CA THR A 70 -4.31 -9.32 -4.25
C THR A 70 -5.50 -9.30 -5.21
N LEU A 71 -6.25 -10.40 -5.22
CA LEU A 71 -7.56 -10.51 -5.86
C LEU A 71 -8.48 -11.25 -4.88
N LEU A 72 -9.44 -10.52 -4.29
CA LEU A 72 -10.38 -11.08 -3.33
C LEU A 72 -11.52 -11.83 -4.03
N ASP A 73 -12.24 -12.65 -3.26
CA ASP A 73 -13.37 -13.44 -3.75
C ASP A 73 -14.38 -12.56 -4.50
N HIS A 74 -14.87 -13.01 -5.65
CA HIS A 74 -15.77 -12.21 -6.49
C HIS A 74 -17.26 -12.57 -6.31
N LEU A 75 -17.57 -13.60 -5.51
CA LEU A 75 -18.90 -14.18 -5.32
C LEU A 75 -19.45 -13.96 -3.90
N ASP A 76 -18.63 -14.15 -2.87
CA ASP A 76 -19.06 -14.17 -1.47
C ASP A 76 -18.34 -13.11 -0.61
N GLU A 77 -19.11 -12.12 -0.15
CA GLU A 77 -18.64 -11.06 0.75
C GLU A 77 -18.12 -11.59 2.08
N LYS A 78 -18.68 -12.69 2.61
CA LYS A 78 -18.18 -13.28 3.86
C LYS A 78 -16.76 -13.78 3.68
N TRP A 79 -16.45 -14.33 2.51
CA TRP A 79 -15.09 -14.72 2.16
C TRP A 79 -14.18 -13.51 1.96
N ARG A 80 -14.62 -12.48 1.23
CA ARG A 80 -13.85 -11.23 1.12
C ARG A 80 -13.51 -10.62 2.48
N MET A 81 -14.46 -10.64 3.41
CA MET A 81 -14.26 -10.15 4.78
C MET A 81 -13.24 -11.00 5.56
N LYS A 82 -13.24 -12.32 5.43
CA LYS A 82 -12.20 -13.18 6.02
C LYS A 82 -10.82 -12.89 5.41
N GLN A 83 -10.77 -12.78 4.09
CA GLN A 83 -9.55 -12.51 3.33
C GLN A 83 -8.92 -11.19 3.73
N ILE A 84 -9.68 -10.09 3.74
CA ILE A 84 -9.15 -8.76 4.05
C ILE A 84 -8.70 -8.66 5.51
N LYS A 85 -9.41 -9.31 6.44
CA LYS A 85 -8.99 -9.41 7.84
C LYS A 85 -7.65 -10.13 7.97
N ALA A 86 -7.50 -11.29 7.31
CA ALA A 86 -6.24 -12.04 7.31
C ALA A 86 -5.07 -11.22 6.74
N ILE A 87 -5.30 -10.42 5.69
CA ILE A 87 -4.30 -9.48 5.17
C ILE A 87 -3.90 -8.50 6.27
N ILE A 88 -4.86 -7.76 6.83
CA ILE A 88 -4.62 -6.68 7.80
C ILE A 88 -3.97 -7.18 9.10
N GLU A 89 -4.46 -8.27 9.67
CA GLU A 89 -3.99 -8.82 10.95
C GLU A 89 -2.56 -9.37 10.87
N SER A 90 -2.13 -9.79 9.67
CA SER A 90 -0.79 -10.33 9.43
C SER A 90 0.27 -9.26 9.06
N ASN A 91 -0.12 -7.99 9.01
CA ASN A 91 0.73 -6.92 8.53
C ASN A 91 1.36 -6.14 9.68
N GLU A 92 2.69 -6.13 9.70
CA GLU A 92 3.48 -5.44 10.72
C GLU A 92 4.07 -4.12 10.22
N ARG A 93 3.98 -3.84 8.91
CA ARG A 93 4.62 -2.70 8.26
C ARG A 93 3.63 -1.89 7.42
N PRO A 94 3.84 -0.57 7.31
CA PRO A 94 3.13 0.24 6.35
C PRO A 94 3.28 -0.30 4.94
N HIS A 95 2.21 -0.33 4.17
CA HIS A 95 2.20 -0.91 2.82
C HIS A 95 1.20 -0.22 1.91
N ILE A 96 1.38 -0.45 0.61
CA ILE A 96 0.38 -0.17 -0.42
C ILE A 96 -0.34 -1.48 -0.72
N LEU A 97 -1.66 -1.50 -0.63
CA LEU A 97 -2.51 -2.64 -1.01
C LEU A 97 -3.20 -2.32 -2.33
N ALA A 98 -3.00 -3.17 -3.34
CA ALA A 98 -3.57 -2.97 -4.67
C ALA A 98 -4.15 -4.24 -5.27
N GLY A 99 -5.21 -4.07 -6.07
CA GLY A 99 -5.81 -5.13 -6.87
C GLY A 99 -7.33 -5.17 -6.78
N GLY A 100 -7.92 -6.30 -7.19
CA GLY A 100 -9.37 -6.48 -7.25
C GLY A 100 -9.94 -6.81 -5.88
N ILE A 101 -10.52 -5.81 -5.20
CA ILE A 101 -11.15 -5.97 -3.89
C ILE A 101 -12.53 -6.60 -4.00
N ASN A 102 -13.19 -6.48 -5.17
CA ASN A 102 -14.51 -7.06 -5.45
C ASN A 102 -15.61 -6.64 -4.46
N SER A 103 -15.43 -5.49 -3.80
CA SER A 103 -16.43 -4.79 -3.02
C SER A 103 -16.55 -3.38 -3.59
N LEU A 104 -17.75 -2.85 -3.61
CA LEU A 104 -18.01 -1.47 -4.00
C LEU A 104 -17.82 -0.53 -2.81
N ASP A 105 -17.53 0.73 -3.09
CA ASP A 105 -17.64 1.82 -2.13
C ASP A 105 -18.98 2.53 -2.36
N GLU A 106 -19.87 2.53 -1.36
CA GLU A 106 -21.20 3.12 -1.50
C GLU A 106 -21.15 4.63 -1.84
N THR A 107 -20.08 5.32 -1.42
CA THR A 107 -19.94 6.76 -1.68
C THR A 107 -19.56 7.09 -3.13
N ASP A 108 -19.29 6.09 -3.95
CA ASP A 108 -19.04 6.24 -5.39
C ASP A 108 -20.34 6.46 -6.20
N TYR A 109 -21.49 6.09 -5.64
CA TYR A 109 -22.76 5.96 -6.38
C TYR A 109 -23.91 6.69 -5.70
N SER A 110 -24.75 7.37 -6.49
CA SER A 110 -26.06 7.84 -6.02
C SER A 110 -27.01 6.66 -5.77
N SER A 111 -28.09 6.88 -5.02
CA SER A 111 -29.11 5.84 -4.79
C SER A 111 -29.76 5.32 -6.08
N GLU A 112 -29.96 6.20 -7.07
CA GLU A 112 -30.46 5.85 -8.41
C GLU A 112 -29.46 4.91 -9.11
N ARG A 113 -28.19 5.33 -9.16
CA ARG A 113 -27.13 4.54 -9.79
C ARG A 113 -26.91 3.19 -9.10
N TRP A 114 -26.99 3.16 -7.76
CA TRP A 114 -26.93 1.93 -6.99
C TRP A 114 -28.05 0.96 -7.37
N THR A 115 -29.28 1.47 -7.52
CA THR A 115 -30.43 0.68 -7.95
C THR A 115 -30.20 0.07 -9.34
N ASP A 116 -29.67 0.86 -10.28
CA ASP A 116 -29.33 0.38 -11.62
C ASP A 116 -28.26 -0.71 -11.58
N ILE A 117 -27.22 -0.52 -10.75
CA ILE A 117 -26.15 -1.50 -10.56
C ILE A 117 -26.72 -2.82 -10.05
N VAL A 118 -27.56 -2.78 -9.00
CA VAL A 118 -28.18 -3.98 -8.43
C VAL A 118 -29.03 -4.71 -9.47
N LYS A 119 -29.90 -3.98 -10.17
CA LYS A 119 -30.77 -4.55 -11.23
C LYS A 119 -29.94 -5.19 -12.34
N TYR A 120 -28.89 -4.51 -12.79
CA TYR A 120 -28.02 -5.03 -13.85
C TYR A 120 -27.26 -6.30 -13.41
N TYR A 121 -26.80 -6.37 -12.16
CA TYR A 121 -26.18 -7.59 -11.64
C TYR A 121 -27.18 -8.75 -11.53
N GLU A 122 -28.41 -8.47 -11.09
CA GLU A 122 -29.50 -9.44 -11.03
C GLU A 122 -29.85 -10.01 -12.42
N GLU A 123 -29.99 -9.15 -13.43
CA GLU A 123 -30.25 -9.55 -14.82
C GLU A 123 -29.15 -10.45 -15.41
N MET A 124 -27.91 -10.29 -14.94
CA MET A 124 -26.78 -11.16 -15.31
C MET A 124 -26.65 -12.43 -14.45
N GLY A 125 -27.54 -12.64 -13.48
CA GLY A 125 -27.46 -13.77 -12.55
C GLY A 125 -26.27 -13.68 -11.58
N LYS A 126 -25.76 -12.47 -11.31
CA LYS A 126 -24.65 -12.25 -10.39
C LYS A 126 -25.14 -12.00 -8.96
N PRO A 127 -24.30 -12.29 -7.95
CA PRO A 127 -24.58 -11.85 -6.59
C PRO A 127 -24.73 -10.32 -6.53
N THR A 128 -25.67 -9.85 -5.70
CA THR A 128 -25.83 -8.42 -5.44
C THR A 128 -24.50 -7.82 -4.95
N PRO A 129 -24.05 -6.69 -5.51
CA PRO A 129 -22.85 -6.00 -5.04
C PRO A 129 -22.91 -5.65 -3.56
N LYS A 130 -21.74 -5.63 -2.94
CA LYS A 130 -21.55 -5.49 -1.48
C LYS A 130 -20.51 -4.42 -1.17
N VAL A 131 -20.55 -3.89 0.04
CA VAL A 131 -19.79 -2.70 0.47
C VAL A 131 -19.03 -2.90 1.78
N GLU A 132 -19.21 -4.04 2.42
CA GLU A 132 -18.78 -4.30 3.79
C GLU A 132 -17.25 -4.28 3.92
N VAL A 133 -16.52 -4.81 2.94
CA VAL A 133 -15.04 -4.74 2.90
C VAL A 133 -14.56 -3.29 2.80
N MET A 134 -15.13 -2.46 1.92
CA MET A 134 -14.72 -1.06 1.80
C MET A 134 -15.07 -0.25 3.05
N LYS A 135 -16.23 -0.50 3.66
CA LYS A 135 -16.57 0.06 4.98
C LYS A 135 -15.56 -0.35 6.05
N TYR A 136 -15.16 -1.61 6.07
CA TYR A 136 -14.17 -2.12 7.01
C TYR A 136 -12.80 -1.46 6.82
N LEU A 137 -12.31 -1.37 5.58
CA LEU A 137 -11.03 -0.72 5.25
C LEU A 137 -11.01 0.75 5.67
N LYS A 138 -12.08 1.50 5.40
CA LYS A 138 -12.23 2.89 5.85
C LYS A 138 -12.28 2.99 7.38
N SER A 139 -12.96 2.06 8.06
CA SER A 139 -12.96 2.02 9.54
C SER A 139 -11.58 1.74 10.13
N LYS A 140 -10.69 1.10 9.36
CA LYS A 140 -9.28 0.89 9.68
C LYS A 140 -8.37 1.99 9.13
N GLN A 141 -8.94 3.11 8.68
CA GLN A 141 -8.23 4.29 8.20
C GLN A 141 -7.30 4.02 7.00
N TYR A 142 -7.61 3.02 6.18
CA TYR A 142 -6.96 2.91 4.87
C TYR A 142 -7.34 4.11 4.01
N THR A 143 -6.35 4.73 3.39
CA THR A 143 -6.53 5.86 2.47
C THR A 143 -6.73 5.33 1.05
N ASP A 144 -7.76 5.80 0.35
CA ASP A 144 -8.08 5.41 -1.02
C ASP A 144 -7.43 6.38 -2.03
N ALA A 145 -6.77 5.85 -3.05
CA ALA A 145 -6.17 6.63 -4.11
C ALA A 145 -7.18 7.49 -4.86
N LYS A 146 -8.47 7.08 -4.93
CA LYS A 146 -9.50 7.88 -5.63
C LYS A 146 -9.63 9.31 -5.08
N ASP A 147 -9.32 9.51 -3.80
CA ASP A 147 -9.48 10.81 -3.14
C ASP A 147 -8.42 11.83 -3.62
N PHE A 148 -7.49 11.37 -4.47
CA PHE A 148 -6.40 12.14 -5.07
C PHE A 148 -6.53 12.18 -6.62
N ALA A 149 -7.76 12.02 -7.13
CA ALA A 149 -8.07 12.09 -8.55
C ALA A 149 -7.67 13.43 -9.18
N GLY A 150 -7.10 13.36 -10.38
CA GLY A 150 -6.89 14.51 -11.25
C GLY A 150 -8.03 14.72 -12.23
N GLU A 151 -7.74 15.38 -13.35
CA GLU A 151 -8.68 15.45 -14.46
C GLU A 151 -8.95 14.06 -15.04
N CYS A 152 -10.23 13.77 -15.26
CA CYS A 152 -10.70 12.49 -15.78
C CYS A 152 -10.29 12.33 -17.25
N GLU A 153 -9.66 11.20 -17.61
CA GLU A 153 -9.52 10.85 -19.04
C GLU A 153 -10.92 10.66 -19.66
N SER A 154 -11.16 11.28 -20.81
CA SER A 154 -12.46 11.27 -21.50
C SER A 154 -12.89 9.89 -22.01
N VAL A 155 -11.97 8.90 -22.00
CA VAL A 155 -12.17 7.59 -22.65
C VAL A 155 -12.93 6.60 -21.76
N VAL A 156 -12.81 6.70 -20.43
CA VAL A 156 -13.56 5.84 -19.51
C VAL A 156 -14.79 6.60 -19.04
N ILE A 157 -15.95 6.17 -19.53
CA ILE A 157 -17.24 6.83 -19.29
C ILE A 157 -17.57 6.77 -17.80
N ILE A 158 -17.81 7.94 -17.20
CA ILE A 158 -18.46 8.05 -15.89
C ILE A 158 -19.97 7.98 -16.13
N ALA A 159 -20.61 6.92 -15.64
CA ALA A 159 -22.05 6.78 -15.74
C ALA A 159 -22.77 7.88 -14.93
N LYS A 160 -23.96 8.31 -15.39
CA LYS A 160 -24.78 9.28 -14.65
C LYS A 160 -25.03 8.78 -13.21
N GLY A 161 -24.86 9.66 -12.22
CA GLY A 161 -25.01 9.30 -10.80
C GLY A 161 -23.80 8.59 -10.19
N GLN A 162 -22.66 8.56 -10.89
CA GLN A 162 -21.38 8.06 -10.39
C GLN A 162 -20.36 9.21 -10.36
N ASN A 163 -19.51 9.27 -9.35
CA ASN A 163 -18.49 10.32 -9.22
C ASN A 163 -17.06 9.83 -9.50
N VAL A 164 -16.90 8.55 -9.87
CA VAL A 164 -15.61 7.92 -10.16
C VAL A 164 -15.69 7.13 -11.47
N GLN A 165 -14.56 6.98 -12.17
CA GLN A 165 -14.47 6.08 -13.33
C GLN A 165 -14.60 4.62 -12.88
N GLY A 166 -15.42 3.85 -13.60
CA GLY A 166 -15.52 2.40 -13.38
C GLY A 166 -14.22 1.71 -13.78
N THR A 167 -13.84 0.66 -13.07
CA THR A 167 -12.58 -0.08 -13.33
C THR A 167 -12.82 -1.43 -14.00
N CYS A 168 -14.07 -1.83 -14.17
CA CYS A 168 -14.45 -3.05 -14.88
C CYS A 168 -15.53 -2.79 -15.92
N LYS A 169 -15.77 -3.78 -16.78
CA LYS A 169 -16.76 -3.73 -17.88
C LYS A 169 -18.19 -3.39 -17.46
N TYR A 170 -18.51 -3.50 -16.18
CA TYR A 170 -19.82 -3.16 -15.62
C TYR A 170 -19.96 -1.68 -15.25
N GLY A 171 -18.90 -0.89 -15.46
CA GLY A 171 -18.85 0.52 -15.08
C GLY A 171 -18.76 0.74 -13.55
N THR A 172 -18.58 -0.33 -12.77
CA THR A 172 -18.34 -0.24 -11.32
C THR A 172 -16.84 -0.23 -11.01
N ARG A 173 -16.46 0.41 -9.91
CA ARG A 173 -15.10 0.40 -9.36
C ARG A 173 -14.94 -0.75 -8.40
N VAL A 174 -14.09 -1.71 -8.76
CA VAL A 174 -13.78 -2.92 -7.97
C VAL A 174 -12.27 -3.11 -7.76
N ASP A 175 -11.46 -2.34 -8.49
CA ASP A 175 -9.99 -2.34 -8.42
C ASP A 175 -9.54 -1.09 -7.67
N TYR A 176 -8.69 -1.29 -6.66
CA TYR A 176 -8.30 -0.25 -5.72
C TYR A 176 -6.79 -0.18 -5.57
N ILE A 177 -6.29 1.01 -5.23
CA ILE A 177 -4.97 1.22 -4.66
C ILE A 177 -5.19 1.94 -3.33
N LEU A 178 -4.79 1.29 -2.25
CA LEU A 178 -5.03 1.73 -0.89
C LEU A 178 -3.70 1.84 -0.15
N VAL A 179 -3.58 2.81 0.75
CA VAL A 179 -2.44 2.92 1.67
C VAL A 179 -2.91 2.59 3.09
N SER A 180 -2.14 1.76 3.78
CA SER A 180 -2.39 1.39 5.18
C SER A 180 -2.37 2.62 6.11
N PRO A 181 -3.04 2.56 7.28
CA PRO A 181 -2.96 3.63 8.28
C PRO A 181 -1.52 3.91 8.72
N ASP A 182 -1.28 5.13 9.20
CA ASP A 182 0.01 5.63 9.72
C ASP A 182 1.20 5.38 8.78
N SER A 183 0.92 5.31 7.48
CA SER A 183 1.93 5.00 6.47
C SER A 183 2.70 6.24 6.02
N PRO A 184 4.02 6.10 5.79
CA PRO A 184 4.82 7.16 5.16
C PRO A 184 4.47 7.34 3.68
N TYR A 185 3.78 6.37 3.05
CA TYR A 185 3.32 6.51 1.67
C TYR A 185 2.15 7.49 1.59
N LYS A 186 2.22 8.44 0.66
CA LYS A 186 1.15 9.42 0.37
C LYS A 186 0.89 9.43 -1.12
N PHE A 187 -0.37 9.54 -1.51
CA PHE A 187 -0.75 9.75 -2.89
C PHE A 187 -0.48 11.21 -3.29
N VAL A 188 0.00 11.41 -4.52
CA VAL A 188 0.19 12.76 -5.06
C VAL A 188 -1.18 13.31 -5.49
N PRO A 189 -1.61 14.49 -5.02
CA PRO A 189 -2.86 15.10 -5.46
C PRO A 189 -2.92 15.25 -6.98
N GLY A 190 -4.05 14.85 -7.59
CA GLY A 190 -4.26 14.93 -9.02
C GLY A 190 -3.66 13.78 -9.84
N SER A 191 -3.08 12.76 -9.20
CA SER A 191 -2.36 11.68 -9.90
C SER A 191 -3.18 10.41 -10.13
N TYR A 192 -4.29 10.23 -9.40
CA TYR A 192 -5.14 9.07 -9.62
C TYR A 192 -5.89 9.17 -10.95
N MET A 193 -5.85 8.10 -11.72
CA MET A 193 -6.51 7.97 -13.03
C MET A 193 -6.87 6.52 -13.34
N VAL A 194 -7.94 6.34 -14.13
CA VAL A 194 -8.30 5.05 -14.72
C VAL A 194 -8.02 5.10 -16.22
N LEU A 195 -7.06 4.29 -16.66
CA LEU A 195 -6.65 4.19 -18.05
C LEU A 195 -7.37 3.03 -18.73
N SER A 196 -7.97 3.29 -19.89
CA SER A 196 -8.62 2.24 -20.68
C SER A 196 -7.63 1.13 -21.03
N SER A 197 -8.04 -0.13 -20.81
CA SER A 197 -7.30 -1.31 -21.26
C SER A 197 -7.33 -1.49 -22.79
N LYS A 198 -8.09 -0.65 -23.51
CA LYS A 198 -8.24 -0.70 -24.97
C LYS A 198 -8.63 -2.10 -25.47
N GLY A 199 -9.44 -2.82 -24.69
CA GLY A 199 -9.95 -4.16 -25.03
C GLY A 199 -9.01 -5.32 -24.68
N THR A 200 -7.86 -5.07 -24.06
CA THR A 200 -6.93 -6.15 -23.64
C THR A 200 -7.38 -6.88 -22.37
N SER A 201 -8.31 -6.28 -21.63
CA SER A 201 -8.91 -6.83 -20.41
C SER A 201 -10.33 -6.28 -20.25
N ASP A 202 -11.21 -7.02 -19.58
CA ASP A 202 -12.51 -6.52 -19.14
C ASP A 202 -12.41 -5.63 -17.89
N HIS A 203 -11.21 -5.40 -17.39
CA HIS A 203 -10.87 -4.37 -16.42
C HIS A 203 -9.99 -3.29 -17.05
N HIS A 204 -10.02 -2.09 -16.45
CA HIS A 204 -9.19 -0.94 -16.78
C HIS A 204 -8.02 -0.82 -15.80
N ILE A 205 -6.99 -0.08 -16.19
CA ILE A 205 -5.77 0.07 -15.38
C ILE A 205 -6.00 1.22 -14.39
N VAL A 206 -5.85 0.95 -13.10
CA VAL A 206 -5.80 1.99 -12.06
C VAL A 206 -4.36 2.44 -11.89
N LYS A 207 -4.10 3.74 -12.00
CA LYS A 207 -2.78 4.34 -11.82
C LYS A 207 -2.87 5.48 -10.79
N VAL A 208 -1.85 5.60 -9.97
CA VAL A 208 -1.63 6.74 -9.05
C VAL A 208 -0.14 6.95 -8.87
N GLU A 209 0.27 8.17 -8.55
CA GLU A 209 1.64 8.47 -8.13
C GLU A 209 1.73 8.46 -6.60
N VAL A 210 2.82 7.91 -6.08
CA VAL A 210 3.04 7.75 -4.64
C VAL A 210 4.37 8.37 -4.26
N THR A 211 4.38 9.16 -3.19
CA THR A 211 5.59 9.63 -2.52
C THR A 211 5.73 8.95 -1.17
N LYS A 212 6.97 8.82 -0.69
CA LYS A 212 7.25 8.40 0.68
C LYS A 212 7.75 9.62 1.44
N VAL A 213 7.04 10.00 2.48
CA VAL A 213 7.46 11.08 3.38
C VAL A 213 8.38 10.45 4.42
N ASP A 214 9.61 10.93 4.49
CA ASP A 214 10.50 10.55 5.58
C ASP A 214 9.88 11.06 6.88
N GLU A 215 9.69 10.16 7.84
CA GLU A 215 9.49 10.58 9.22
C GLU A 215 10.69 11.47 9.59
N PRO A 216 10.48 12.71 10.06
CA PRO A 216 11.59 13.44 10.65
C PRO A 216 12.15 12.54 11.73
N ILE A 217 13.43 12.16 11.63
CA ILE A 217 14.13 11.42 12.66
C ILE A 217 13.79 12.13 13.96
N GLN A 218 12.96 11.51 14.81
CA GLN A 218 12.81 11.97 16.17
C GLN A 218 14.22 11.82 16.72
N GLN A 219 14.96 12.94 16.77
CA GLN A 219 16.22 12.99 17.48
C GLN A 219 15.93 12.34 18.82
N PRO A 220 16.69 11.31 19.25
CA PRO A 220 16.48 10.74 20.56
C PRO A 220 16.53 11.93 21.50
N TYR A 221 15.43 12.17 22.22
CA TYR A 221 15.31 13.26 23.16
C TYR A 221 16.41 12.99 24.19
N VAL A 222 17.60 13.58 23.98
CA VAL A 222 18.67 13.52 24.94
C VAL A 222 18.09 14.30 26.10
N ARG A 223 17.59 13.58 27.10
CA ARG A 223 17.32 14.14 28.42
C ARG A 223 18.63 14.76 28.85
N ARG A 224 18.78 16.07 28.62
CA ARG A 224 19.79 16.87 29.29
C ARG A 224 19.46 16.75 30.76
N HIS A 225 20.10 15.82 31.44
CA HIS A 225 20.19 15.84 32.89
C HIS A 225 20.76 17.21 33.24
N ARG A 226 19.90 18.10 33.72
CA ARG A 226 20.32 19.34 34.37
C ARG A 226 21.08 18.92 35.62
N HIS A 227 22.40 18.90 35.53
CA HIS A 227 23.24 18.85 36.72
C HIS A 227 22.85 20.03 37.63
N PRO A 228 22.55 19.80 38.92
CA PRO A 228 22.32 20.88 39.86
C PRO A 228 23.60 21.72 39.98
N LYS A 229 23.50 23.02 39.75
CA LYS A 229 24.60 23.97 39.94
C LYS A 229 25.05 23.95 41.40
N GLN A 230 26.22 23.37 41.68
CA GLN A 230 26.89 23.57 42.96
C GLN A 230 27.35 25.04 43.06
N LYS A 231 26.87 25.75 44.10
CA LYS A 231 27.39 27.06 44.49
C LYS A 231 28.78 26.86 45.08
N VAL A 232 29.81 27.35 44.40
CA VAL A 232 31.18 27.43 44.92
C VAL A 232 31.43 28.86 45.41
N VAL A 233 31.65 29.01 46.71
CA VAL A 233 32.06 30.27 47.35
C VAL A 233 33.58 30.42 47.20
N LYS A 234 34.02 31.57 46.67
CA LYS A 234 35.43 31.95 46.53
C LYS A 234 36.07 32.17 47.90
N ILE A 235 37.21 31.52 48.14
CA ILE A 235 38.22 31.98 49.10
C ILE A 235 39.53 32.13 48.33
N THR A 236 40.10 33.33 48.40
CA THR A 236 41.34 33.78 47.78
C THR A 236 42.56 33.37 48.60
N ASN A 237 43.65 32.91 47.96
CA ASN A 237 44.99 33.54 48.06
C ASN A 237 46.11 32.74 47.35
N SER A 238 46.94 33.51 46.62
CA SER A 238 48.40 33.41 46.36
C SER A 238 49.08 32.10 45.89
N ASN A 239 49.68 32.20 44.68
CA ASN A 239 50.88 31.49 44.18
C ASN A 239 52.10 31.59 45.14
N PRO A 240 53.28 30.93 44.93
CA PRO A 240 53.77 30.13 43.77
C PRO A 240 54.52 28.82 44.13
N SER A 241 54.89 28.02 43.11
CA SER A 241 56.26 27.52 42.82
C SER A 241 56.40 26.05 42.37
N LYS A 242 57.18 25.91 41.28
CA LYS A 242 58.19 24.89 40.92
C LYS A 242 57.88 23.38 41.07
N GLY A 243 58.12 22.64 39.99
CA GLY A 243 58.57 21.24 40.07
C GLY A 243 58.36 20.43 38.79
N ALA A 244 59.39 20.33 37.96
CA ALA A 244 59.51 19.27 36.94
C ALA A 244 59.64 17.88 37.62
N TRP A 245 59.36 16.78 36.92
CA TRP A 245 60.32 15.69 36.59
C TRP A 245 59.63 14.51 35.87
N LYS A 246 60.50 13.78 35.15
CA LYS A 246 60.35 12.79 34.08
C LYS A 246 59.56 11.50 34.35
N LEU A 247 59.22 10.87 33.22
CA LEU A 247 58.89 9.46 32.98
C LEU A 247 59.72 8.45 33.80
N GLN A 248 59.06 7.33 34.15
CA GLN A 248 59.63 5.99 34.05
C GLN A 248 58.58 4.99 33.54
N THR A 249 58.93 4.33 32.44
CA THR A 249 58.45 3.02 31.99
C THR A 249 58.91 1.92 32.94
N LEU A 250 58.11 0.86 33.13
CA LEU A 250 58.58 -0.54 33.05
C LEU A 250 57.44 -1.56 33.13
N ASP A 251 57.68 -2.64 32.39
CA ASP A 251 56.87 -3.80 32.02
C ASP A 251 56.27 -4.62 33.18
N ARG A 252 55.06 -5.17 32.97
CA ARG A 252 54.84 -6.57 32.54
C ARG A 252 53.36 -6.85 32.29
#